data_AF-X0U1Z9-F1
#
_entry.id   AF-X0U1Z9-F1
#
_cell.length_a   1.000
_cell.length_b   1.000
_cell.length_c   1.000
_cell.angle_alpha   90.00
_cell.angle_beta   90.00
_cell.angle_gamma   90.00
#
_symmetry.space_group_name_H-M   'P 1'
#
loop_
_entity.id
_entity.type
_entity.pdbx_description
1 polymer ?
#
loop_
_entity_poly.entity_id
_entity_poly.type
_entity_poly.pdbx_seq_one_letter_code
_entity_poly.pdbx_strand_id
1 'polypeptide(L)'
;GKGGDEMVTATETGKGVYGIETEAFGADPSQIDKVYQFRYRVVGLEDIIPSHTDNLTAHPDYPAELQPRLRDRAASRVQIDNIAKNLNPRALLQDSGFIDTGPMIIGDDLVVESGNGRVLALRKAVQDFPDQYAKYKKMLEVMAGRFGIDEDRLGEIDKPVLVRERLSQVDRVKFAAEANVGAVMAMSPYEQALQDAGRLSPNVVGNLEVGEEQTIDQALRMRSNDHIIKHFVSNIPATERASIADEKGAINQQGIERLKLAY
;
A
#
# COMPACT_ATOMS: atom_id res chain seq x y z
N GLY A 1 47.43 -12.91 29.14
CA GLY A 1 46.38 -11.90 28.88
C GLY A 1 45.21 -12.60 28.26
N LYS A 2 44.02 -12.48 28.86
CA LYS A 2 42.77 -13.07 28.34
C LYS A 2 42.29 -12.20 27.17
N GLY A 3 42.27 -12.75 25.96
CA GLY A 3 41.53 -12.19 24.84
C GLY A 3 40.13 -12.77 24.86
N GLY A 4 39.17 -12.00 25.37
CA GLY A 4 37.75 -12.29 25.20
C GLY A 4 37.33 -11.76 23.85
N ASP A 5 36.94 -12.66 22.97
CA ASP A 5 36.24 -12.36 21.73
C ASP A 5 34.82 -11.93 22.14
N GLU A 6 34.60 -10.62 22.26
CA GLU A 6 33.26 -10.06 22.44
C GLU A 6 32.52 -10.25 21.12
N MET A 7 31.82 -11.38 20.99
CA MET A 7 30.67 -11.46 20.10
C MET A 7 29.72 -10.33 20.48
N VAL A 8 29.65 -9.33 19.61
CA VAL A 8 28.65 -8.26 19.66
C VAL A 8 27.29 -8.95 19.52
N THR A 9 26.64 -9.16 20.66
CA THR A 9 25.28 -9.68 20.74
C THR A 9 24.36 -8.65 20.09
N ALA A 10 23.69 -9.07 19.01
CA ALA A 10 22.62 -8.32 18.37
C ALA A 10 21.59 -7.90 19.43
N THR A 11 21.37 -6.59 19.54
CA THR A 11 20.39 -5.95 20.41
C THR A 11 18.98 -6.50 20.18
N GLU A 12 18.22 -6.68 21.26
CA GLU A 12 16.87 -7.24 21.33
C GLU A 12 15.86 -6.57 20.36
N THR A 13 15.72 -7.06 19.13
CA THR A 13 14.70 -6.58 18.16
C THR A 13 13.47 -7.49 18.05
N GLY A 14 13.34 -8.52 18.91
CA GLY A 14 12.42 -9.66 18.77
C GLY A 14 10.97 -9.49 19.21
N LYS A 15 10.34 -8.31 19.12
CA LYS A 15 8.92 -8.14 19.48
C LYS A 15 7.96 -8.66 18.40
N GLY A 16 7.05 -9.57 18.72
CA GLY A 16 6.01 -10.05 17.79
C GLY A 16 6.38 -11.29 16.97
N VAL A 17 5.58 -11.58 15.94
CA VAL A 17 5.66 -12.81 15.15
C VAL A 17 5.99 -12.50 13.69
N TYR A 18 7.06 -13.08 13.19
CA TYR A 18 7.49 -12.94 11.81
C TYR A 18 6.75 -13.91 10.90
N GLY A 19 6.39 -13.42 9.72
CA GLY A 19 5.81 -14.18 8.62
C GLY A 19 6.78 -14.37 7.45
N ILE A 20 6.23 -14.65 6.27
CA ILE A 20 6.99 -14.76 5.02
C ILE A 20 7.48 -13.40 4.52
N GLU A 21 8.52 -13.45 3.71
CA GLU A 21 8.99 -12.32 2.91
C GLU A 21 8.01 -12.00 1.77
N THR A 22 7.96 -10.73 1.40
CA THR A 22 7.13 -10.19 0.31
C THR A 22 7.86 -9.02 -0.33
N GLU A 23 7.37 -8.56 -1.48
CA GLU A 23 7.92 -7.42 -2.18
C GLU A 23 6.84 -6.41 -2.53
N ALA A 24 7.23 -5.14 -2.65
CA ALA A 24 6.34 -4.09 -3.15
C ALA A 24 7.11 -3.11 -4.04
N PHE A 25 6.41 -2.61 -5.05
CA PHE A 25 6.89 -1.61 -5.98
C PHE A 25 6.88 -0.22 -5.34
N GLY A 26 7.74 0.65 -5.86
CA GLY A 26 7.71 2.07 -5.57
C GLY A 26 6.37 2.72 -5.90
N ALA A 27 6.14 3.92 -5.36
CA ALA A 27 4.88 4.64 -5.57
C ALA A 27 4.74 5.24 -6.99
N ASP A 28 5.84 5.30 -7.75
CA ASP A 28 5.87 5.74 -9.15
C ASP A 28 5.72 4.55 -10.10
N PRO A 29 4.57 4.40 -10.78
CA PRO A 29 4.33 3.25 -11.68
C PRO A 29 5.23 3.26 -12.92
N SER A 30 5.88 4.38 -13.25
CA SER A 30 6.88 4.43 -14.32
C SER A 30 8.22 3.81 -13.92
N GLN A 31 8.43 3.53 -12.62
CA GLN A 31 9.62 2.90 -12.06
C GLN A 31 9.35 1.43 -11.70
N ILE A 32 8.88 0.63 -12.66
CA ILE A 32 8.48 -0.77 -12.45
C ILE A 32 9.62 -1.67 -11.92
N ASP A 33 10.87 -1.32 -12.19
CA ASP A 33 12.03 -2.08 -11.71
C ASP A 33 12.40 -1.75 -10.25
N LYS A 34 11.78 -0.72 -9.66
CA LYS A 34 12.06 -0.31 -8.29
C LYS A 34 11.24 -1.13 -7.31
N VAL A 35 11.83 -2.24 -6.89
CA VAL A 35 11.24 -3.21 -5.95
C VAL A 35 11.90 -3.08 -4.58
N TYR A 36 11.08 -3.08 -3.54
CA TYR A 36 11.51 -3.14 -2.15
C TYR A 36 11.12 -4.48 -1.54
N GLN A 37 12.02 -5.06 -0.75
CA GLN A 37 11.84 -6.31 -0.06
C GLN A 37 11.38 -6.04 1.37
N PHE A 38 10.40 -6.81 1.82
CA PHE A 38 9.77 -6.73 3.13
C PHE A 38 9.59 -8.12 3.73
N ARG A 39 9.24 -8.15 5.00
CA ARG A 39 8.71 -9.32 5.69
C ARG A 39 7.45 -8.94 6.43
N TYR A 40 6.41 -9.78 6.34
CA TYR A 40 5.26 -9.58 7.21
C TYR A 40 5.65 -9.81 8.65
N ARG A 41 5.12 -8.98 9.54
CA ARG A 41 5.28 -9.12 10.98
C ARG A 41 3.97 -8.75 11.63
N VAL A 42 3.56 -9.48 12.66
CA VAL A 42 2.52 -9.02 13.58
C VAL A 42 3.21 -8.54 14.84
N VAL A 43 2.92 -7.31 15.24
CA VAL A 43 3.44 -6.67 16.45
C VAL A 43 2.29 -6.14 17.31
N GLY A 44 2.58 -5.81 18.57
CA GLY A 44 1.62 -5.11 19.40
C GLY A 44 1.45 -3.67 18.91
N LEU A 45 0.20 -3.19 18.82
CA LEU A 45 -0.09 -1.83 18.34
C LEU A 45 0.61 -0.73 19.16
N GLU A 46 0.84 -0.98 20.45
CA GLU A 46 1.51 -0.02 21.34
C GLU A 46 3.03 0.01 21.15
N ASP A 47 3.62 -1.05 20.57
CA ASP A 47 5.06 -1.12 20.29
C ASP A 47 5.47 -0.32 19.04
N ILE A 48 4.52 -0.05 18.14
CA ILE A 48 4.76 0.73 16.92
C ILE A 48 5.03 2.19 17.29
N ILE A 49 6.03 2.81 16.66
CA ILE A 49 6.40 4.22 16.88
C ILE A 49 5.89 5.07 15.70
N PRO A 50 4.66 5.63 15.77
CA PRO A 50 4.16 6.57 14.78
C PRO A 50 4.73 7.97 14.99
N SER A 51 4.52 8.84 14.01
CA SER A 51 5.01 10.22 14.02
C SER A 51 4.37 11.16 15.03
N HIS A 52 3.19 10.79 15.54
CA HIS A 52 2.48 11.56 16.55
C HIS A 52 1.94 10.65 17.66
N THR A 53 1.68 11.23 18.82
CA THR A 53 0.93 10.61 19.91
C THR A 53 -0.57 10.61 19.61
N ASP A 54 -1.36 9.92 20.45
CA ASP A 54 -2.83 9.90 20.37
C ASP A 54 -3.45 11.32 20.47
N ASN A 55 -2.73 12.27 21.09
CA ASN A 55 -3.13 13.67 21.19
C ASN A 55 -2.71 14.53 19.97
N LEU A 56 -2.15 13.91 18.93
CA LEU A 56 -1.64 14.55 17.73
C LEU A 56 -0.51 15.56 18.00
N THR A 57 0.29 15.29 19.02
CA THR A 57 1.59 15.96 19.24
C THR A 57 2.71 15.12 18.64
N ALA A 58 3.83 15.70 18.27
CA ALA A 58 4.98 14.94 17.78
C ALA A 58 5.38 13.83 18.78
N HIS A 59 5.68 12.64 18.27
CA HIS A 59 6.15 11.53 19.09
C HIS A 59 7.64 11.72 19.40
N PRO A 60 8.08 11.66 20.67
CA PRO A 60 9.46 11.96 21.06
C PRO A 60 10.49 11.01 20.44
N ASP A 61 10.14 9.73 20.30
CA ASP A 61 11.03 8.70 19.74
C ASP A 61 10.98 8.57 18.22
N TYR A 62 10.16 9.38 17.53
CA TYR A 62 10.05 9.34 16.08
C TYR A 62 11.08 10.28 15.42
N PRO A 63 11.93 9.80 14.50
CA PRO A 63 12.87 10.65 13.77
C PRO A 63 12.13 11.69 12.91
N ALA A 64 12.26 12.97 13.26
CA ALA A 64 11.47 14.04 12.67
C ALA A 64 11.69 14.18 11.14
N GLU A 65 12.89 13.85 10.66
CA GLU A 65 13.25 13.85 9.25
C GLU A 65 12.44 12.87 8.39
N LEU A 66 11.86 11.81 8.99
CA LEU A 66 10.99 10.86 8.29
C LEU A 66 9.57 11.40 8.05
N GLN A 67 9.21 12.55 8.64
CA GLN A 67 7.94 13.20 8.38
C GLN A 67 8.15 14.63 7.83
N PRO A 68 8.57 14.77 6.56
CA PRO A 68 8.85 16.08 5.96
C PRO A 68 7.59 16.94 5.75
N ARG A 69 6.39 16.34 5.78
CA ARG A 69 5.12 17.05 5.57
C ARG A 69 4.52 17.51 6.89
N LEU A 70 4.43 18.83 7.07
CA LEU A 70 3.59 19.45 8.10
C LEU A 70 2.12 19.38 7.65
N ARG A 71 1.35 18.46 8.21
CA ARG A 71 -0.11 18.44 8.04
C ARG A 71 -0.77 19.37 9.04
N ASP A 72 -1.85 20.00 8.61
CA ASP A 72 -2.73 20.71 9.53
C ASP A 72 -3.30 19.71 10.57
N ARG A 73 -3.25 20.10 11.86
CA ARG A 73 -3.66 19.22 12.96
C ARG A 73 -5.16 18.92 12.92
N ALA A 74 -5.99 19.87 12.52
CA ALA A 74 -7.44 19.67 12.44
C ALA A 74 -7.79 18.73 11.29
N ALA A 75 -7.17 18.91 10.11
CA ALA A 75 -7.34 17.99 8.98
C ALA A 75 -6.90 16.55 9.33
N SER A 76 -5.77 16.40 10.04
CA SER A 76 -5.27 15.10 10.47
C SER A 76 -6.24 14.41 11.45
N ARG A 77 -6.80 15.18 12.40
CA ARG A 77 -7.81 14.66 13.34
C ARG A 77 -9.05 14.13 12.61
N VAL A 78 -9.63 14.93 11.72
CA VAL A 78 -10.83 14.53 10.95
C VAL A 78 -10.57 13.25 10.15
N GLN A 79 -9.40 13.13 9.51
CA GLN A 79 -9.05 11.92 8.78
C GLN A 79 -8.94 10.70 9.71
N ILE A 80 -8.22 10.83 10.82
CA ILE A 80 -8.01 9.74 11.80
C ILE A 80 -9.35 9.30 12.37
N ASP A 81 -10.21 10.24 12.76
CA ASP A 81 -11.55 9.95 13.30
C ASP A 81 -12.41 9.19 12.27
N ASN A 82 -12.37 9.62 11.00
CA ASN A 82 -13.10 8.96 9.93
C ASN A 82 -12.60 7.54 9.65
N ILE A 83 -11.27 7.32 9.64
CA ILE A 83 -10.69 5.99 9.43
C ILE A 83 -11.00 5.09 10.63
N ALA A 84 -10.90 5.58 11.87
CA ALA A 84 -11.17 4.79 13.07
C ALA A 84 -12.64 4.34 13.13
N LYS A 85 -13.57 5.26 12.86
CA LYS A 85 -15.01 4.99 12.85
C LYS A 85 -15.41 4.03 11.72
N ASN A 86 -14.79 4.16 10.55
CA ASN A 86 -15.07 3.38 9.35
C ASN A 86 -13.89 2.47 8.99
N LEU A 87 -13.28 1.84 10.00
CA LEU A 87 -12.10 1.01 9.80
C LEU A 87 -12.43 -0.07 8.76
N ASN A 88 -11.62 -0.14 7.71
CA ASN A 88 -11.75 -1.14 6.66
C ASN A 88 -10.60 -2.15 6.79
N PRO A 89 -10.84 -3.32 7.41
CA PRO A 89 -9.81 -4.34 7.57
C PRO A 89 -9.17 -4.76 6.24
N ARG A 90 -9.90 -4.77 5.12
CA ARG A 90 -9.35 -5.17 3.82
C ARG A 90 -8.29 -4.21 3.33
N ALA A 91 -8.53 -2.91 3.47
CA ALA A 91 -7.55 -1.89 3.12
C ALA A 91 -6.25 -1.96 3.95
N LEU A 92 -6.31 -2.58 5.15
CA LEU A 92 -5.16 -2.72 6.05
C LEU A 92 -4.45 -4.07 5.94
N LEU A 93 -5.14 -5.13 5.50
CA LEU A 93 -4.61 -6.49 5.46
C LEU A 93 -4.32 -6.98 4.04
N GLN A 94 -4.91 -6.37 3.02
CA GLN A 94 -4.62 -6.73 1.64
C GLN A 94 -3.34 -6.05 1.18
N ASP A 95 -2.38 -6.85 0.74
CA ASP A 95 -1.21 -6.32 0.07
C ASP A 95 -1.60 -5.94 -1.37
N SER A 96 -1.41 -4.66 -1.69
CA SER A 96 -1.61 -4.11 -3.02
C SER A 96 -0.37 -4.27 -3.90
N GLY A 97 0.77 -4.70 -3.32
CA GLY A 97 2.07 -4.69 -3.98
C GLY A 97 2.70 -3.30 -4.07
N PHE A 98 2.16 -2.28 -3.39
CA PHE A 98 2.71 -0.91 -3.39
C PHE A 98 3.04 -0.42 -1.97
N ILE A 99 4.01 0.50 -1.88
CA ILE A 99 4.51 1.03 -0.60
C ILE A 99 3.61 2.11 0.05
N ASP A 100 2.61 2.62 -0.68
CA ASP A 100 1.71 3.68 -0.24
C ASP A 100 0.37 3.16 0.33
N THR A 101 0.04 1.89 0.10
CA THR A 101 -1.26 1.25 0.40
C THR A 101 -1.07 -0.05 1.21
N GLY A 102 -2.14 -0.67 1.72
CA GLY A 102 -2.08 -1.96 2.45
C GLY A 102 -1.62 -1.89 3.93
N PRO A 103 -0.92 -2.91 4.45
CA PRO A 103 -0.35 -2.89 5.79
C PRO A 103 0.67 -1.75 5.96
N MET A 104 0.76 -1.19 7.17
CA MET A 104 1.77 -0.16 7.49
C MET A 104 3.18 -0.70 7.28
N ILE A 105 4.10 0.18 6.89
CA ILE A 105 5.51 -0.17 6.72
C ILE A 105 6.30 0.37 7.90
N ILE A 106 7.15 -0.47 8.48
CA ILE A 106 8.03 -0.12 9.60
C ILE A 106 9.49 -0.47 9.28
N GLY A 107 10.42 0.19 9.97
CA GLY A 107 11.79 -0.28 10.11
C GLY A 107 11.91 -1.45 11.10
N ASP A 108 13.11 -2.01 11.21
CA ASP A 108 13.47 -2.99 12.25
C ASP A 108 13.38 -2.40 13.68
N ASP A 109 13.46 -1.08 13.78
CA ASP A 109 13.30 -0.23 14.97
C ASP A 109 11.84 0.09 15.35
N LEU A 110 10.84 -0.53 14.69
CA LEU A 110 9.40 -0.31 14.90
C LEU A 110 8.90 1.10 14.54
N VAL A 111 9.76 1.96 13.97
CA VAL A 111 9.39 3.29 13.48
C VAL A 111 8.62 3.17 12.18
N VAL A 112 7.48 3.87 12.11
CA VAL A 112 6.61 3.86 10.93
C VAL A 112 7.22 4.67 9.80
N GLU A 113 7.44 4.03 8.67
CA GLU A 113 7.95 4.67 7.45
C GLU A 113 6.80 5.02 6.48
N SER A 114 5.70 4.26 6.54
CA SER A 114 4.46 4.52 5.79
C SER A 114 3.22 4.12 6.59
N GLY A 115 2.20 5.00 6.58
CA GLY A 115 0.92 4.71 7.23
C GLY A 115 0.73 5.24 8.64
N ASN A 116 1.42 6.31 9.04
CA ASN A 116 1.26 6.95 10.35
C ASN A 116 -0.21 7.20 10.75
N GLY A 117 -1.03 7.72 9.84
CA GLY A 117 -2.45 7.96 10.11
C GLY A 117 -3.26 6.67 10.33
N ARG A 118 -2.87 5.55 9.72
CA ARG A 118 -3.52 4.23 9.93
C ARG A 118 -3.21 3.68 11.32
N VAL A 119 -1.98 3.84 11.80
CA VAL A 119 -1.60 3.47 13.18
C VAL A 119 -2.44 4.24 14.19
N LEU A 120 -2.52 5.57 14.03
CA LEU A 120 -3.32 6.42 14.92
C LEU A 120 -4.80 6.09 14.86
N ALA A 121 -5.33 5.77 13.67
CA ALA A 121 -6.71 5.34 13.53
C ALA A 121 -6.97 3.97 14.18
N LEU A 122 -6.03 3.03 14.13
CA LEU A 122 -6.12 1.76 14.85
C LEU A 122 -6.10 1.98 16.37
N ARG A 123 -5.20 2.83 16.89
CA ARG A 123 -5.17 3.17 18.33
C ARG A 123 -6.49 3.78 18.78
N LYS A 124 -6.99 4.75 18.01
CA LYS A 124 -8.30 5.34 18.26
C LYS A 124 -9.44 4.31 18.14
N ALA A 125 -9.39 3.39 17.19
CA ALA A 125 -10.40 2.34 17.07
C ALA A 125 -10.40 1.40 18.27
N VAL A 126 -9.24 1.05 18.83
CA VAL A 126 -9.16 0.26 20.08
C VAL A 126 -9.85 0.99 21.24
N GLN A 127 -9.64 2.31 21.36
CA GLN A 127 -10.17 3.12 22.47
C GLN A 127 -11.67 3.44 22.30
N ASP A 128 -12.06 3.92 21.12
CA ASP A 128 -13.37 4.56 20.89
C ASP A 128 -14.33 3.71 20.05
N PHE A 129 -13.81 2.76 19.27
CA PHE A 129 -14.60 1.93 18.33
C PHE A 129 -14.21 0.43 18.41
N PRO A 130 -14.27 -0.19 19.60
CA PRO A 130 -13.72 -1.54 19.82
C PRO A 130 -14.31 -2.61 18.89
N ASP A 131 -15.57 -2.47 18.48
CA ASP A 131 -16.20 -3.36 17.50
C ASP A 131 -15.53 -3.30 16.12
N GLN A 132 -15.04 -2.14 15.71
CA GLN A 132 -14.32 -1.98 14.44
C GLN A 132 -12.94 -2.63 14.52
N TYR A 133 -12.24 -2.43 15.63
CA TYR A 133 -10.97 -3.10 15.88
C TYR A 133 -11.15 -4.63 15.98
N ALA A 134 -12.21 -5.12 16.61
CA ALA A 134 -12.52 -6.54 16.69
C ALA A 134 -12.73 -7.18 15.30
N LYS A 135 -13.37 -6.46 14.36
CA LYS A 135 -13.49 -6.92 12.95
C LYS A 135 -12.13 -7.01 12.27
N TYR A 136 -11.24 -6.04 12.52
CA TYR A 136 -9.87 -6.07 12.02
C TYR A 136 -9.11 -7.28 12.57
N LYS A 137 -9.12 -7.47 13.90
CA LYS A 137 -8.46 -8.60 14.57
C LYS A 137 -8.96 -9.95 14.05
N LYS A 138 -10.27 -10.13 13.97
CA LYS A 138 -10.87 -11.36 13.43
C LYS A 138 -10.44 -11.65 11.99
N MET A 139 -10.31 -10.61 11.16
CA MET A 139 -9.86 -10.80 9.78
C MET A 139 -8.36 -11.08 9.69
N LEU A 140 -7.55 -10.51 10.60
CA LEU A 140 -6.14 -10.84 10.72
C LEU A 140 -5.95 -12.32 11.09
N GLU A 141 -6.71 -12.83 12.06
CA GLU A 141 -6.72 -14.24 12.45
C GLU A 141 -7.03 -15.15 11.25
N VAL A 142 -8.13 -14.88 10.54
CA VAL A 142 -8.53 -15.64 9.34
C VAL A 142 -7.49 -15.59 8.21
N MET A 143 -6.73 -14.49 8.09
CA MET A 143 -5.75 -14.30 7.04
C MET A 143 -4.32 -14.66 7.45
N ALA A 144 -4.07 -15.01 8.71
CA ALA A 144 -2.73 -15.17 9.29
C ALA A 144 -1.83 -16.09 8.45
N GLY A 145 -2.36 -17.25 8.04
CA GLY A 145 -1.65 -18.22 7.22
C GLY A 145 -1.19 -17.68 5.85
N ARG A 146 -1.88 -16.68 5.27
CA ARG A 146 -1.45 -16.03 4.02
C ARG A 146 -0.16 -15.25 4.19
N PHE A 147 0.09 -14.77 5.40
CA PHE A 147 1.30 -14.04 5.76
C PHE A 147 2.38 -14.98 6.30
N GLY A 148 2.15 -16.31 6.29
CA GLY A 148 3.05 -17.28 6.92
C GLY A 148 3.10 -17.16 8.45
N ILE A 149 2.03 -16.63 9.05
CA ILE A 149 1.92 -16.45 10.50
C ILE A 149 0.95 -17.50 11.04
N ASP A 150 1.40 -18.20 12.07
CA ASP A 150 0.56 -19.13 12.81
C ASP A 150 -0.49 -18.35 13.63
N GLU A 151 -1.76 -18.69 13.45
CA GLU A 151 -2.89 -18.03 14.11
C GLU A 151 -2.79 -18.14 15.64
N ASP A 152 -2.33 -19.28 16.15
CA ASP A 152 -2.22 -19.54 17.59
C ASP A 152 -1.25 -18.54 18.27
N ARG A 153 -0.25 -18.06 17.52
CA ARG A 153 0.73 -17.08 18.02
C ARG A 153 0.19 -15.66 18.07
N LEU A 154 -0.92 -15.36 17.38
CA LEU A 154 -1.53 -14.02 17.42
C LEU A 154 -2.13 -13.73 18.80
N GLY A 155 -2.59 -14.76 19.52
CA GLY A 155 -3.13 -14.63 20.88
C GLY A 155 -2.10 -14.19 21.92
N GLU A 156 -0.81 -14.35 21.63
CA GLU A 156 0.30 -13.95 22.51
C GLU A 156 0.62 -12.45 22.40
N ILE A 157 0.09 -11.76 21.40
CA ILE A 157 0.37 -10.35 21.12
C ILE A 157 -0.81 -9.51 21.58
N ASP A 158 -0.58 -8.56 22.49
CA ASP A 158 -1.60 -7.59 22.86
C ASP A 158 -1.88 -6.64 21.69
N LYS A 159 -3.17 -6.47 21.37
CA LYS A 159 -3.67 -5.68 20.23
C LYS A 159 -2.85 -5.94 18.95
N PRO A 160 -2.90 -7.17 18.38
CA PRO A 160 -2.05 -7.54 17.26
C PRO A 160 -2.35 -6.70 16.02
N VAL A 161 -1.30 -6.31 15.32
CA VAL A 161 -1.37 -5.53 14.08
C VAL A 161 -0.36 -6.06 13.07
N LEU A 162 -0.82 -6.31 11.84
CA LEU A 162 0.03 -6.65 10.71
C LEU A 162 0.77 -5.42 10.18
N VAL A 163 2.06 -5.59 9.97
CA VAL A 163 2.95 -4.62 9.33
C VAL A 163 3.83 -5.32 8.30
N ARG A 164 4.40 -4.52 7.40
CA ARG A 164 5.52 -4.92 6.53
C ARG A 164 6.80 -4.30 7.11
N GLU A 165 7.70 -5.15 7.59
CA GLU A 165 9.03 -4.72 8.00
C GLU A 165 9.94 -4.64 6.78
N ARG A 166 10.54 -3.47 6.54
CA ARG A 166 11.44 -3.27 5.40
C ARG A 166 12.76 -4.01 5.59
N LEU A 167 13.12 -4.84 4.60
CA LEU A 167 14.40 -5.55 4.53
C LEU A 167 15.41 -4.85 3.62
N SER A 168 14.93 -4.19 2.56
CA SER A 168 15.79 -3.43 1.64
C SER A 168 16.56 -2.32 2.36
N GLN A 169 17.85 -2.22 2.09
CA GLN A 169 18.68 -1.10 2.53
C GLN A 169 18.36 0.13 1.67
N VAL A 170 17.87 1.20 2.29
CA VAL A 170 17.41 2.41 1.59
C VAL A 170 17.80 3.67 2.37
N ASP A 171 17.80 4.81 1.67
CA ASP A 171 17.69 6.11 2.32
C ASP A 171 16.27 6.25 2.89
N ARG A 172 16.12 6.13 4.22
CA ARG A 172 14.82 6.11 4.90
C ARG A 172 14.01 7.38 4.67
N VAL A 173 14.68 8.54 4.57
CA VAL A 173 14.00 9.82 4.33
C VAL A 173 13.41 9.84 2.91
N LYS A 174 14.17 9.39 1.91
CA LYS A 174 13.66 9.29 0.53
C LYS A 174 12.57 8.23 0.41
N PHE A 175 12.75 7.08 1.04
CA PHE A 175 11.75 6.01 1.05
C PHE A 175 10.43 6.47 1.70
N ALA A 176 10.50 7.07 2.89
CA ALA A 176 9.34 7.61 3.56
C ALA A 176 8.70 8.73 2.73
N ALA A 177 9.48 9.63 2.12
CA ALA A 177 8.94 10.66 1.23
C ALA A 177 8.19 10.05 0.04
N GLU A 178 8.75 9.03 -0.61
CA GLU A 178 8.14 8.29 -1.72
C GLU A 178 6.83 7.61 -1.31
N ALA A 179 6.86 6.82 -0.23
CA ALA A 179 5.68 6.13 0.29
C ALA A 179 4.59 7.11 0.76
N ASN A 180 4.95 8.34 1.10
CA ASN A 180 4.04 9.40 1.53
C ASN A 180 3.70 10.42 0.42
N VAL A 181 4.19 10.29 -0.82
CA VAL A 181 3.80 11.19 -1.94
C VAL A 181 2.28 11.26 -2.03
N GLY A 182 1.64 10.14 -1.70
CA GLY A 182 0.23 10.03 -1.43
C GLY A 182 -0.52 9.74 -2.70
N ALA A 183 -1.43 8.77 -2.58
CA ALA A 183 -2.64 8.70 -3.39
C ALA A 183 -3.33 10.08 -3.40
N VAL A 184 -3.03 10.91 -4.39
CA VAL A 184 -3.85 12.07 -4.76
C VAL A 184 -5.11 11.51 -5.38
N MET A 185 -6.06 11.01 -4.56
CA MET A 185 -7.38 10.49 -4.99
C MET A 185 -7.42 9.91 -6.42
N ALA A 186 -6.41 9.12 -6.76
CA ALA A 186 -6.37 8.27 -7.91
C ALA A 186 -6.54 6.90 -7.29
N MET A 187 -7.47 6.13 -7.85
CA MET A 187 -7.56 4.72 -7.51
C MET A 187 -6.15 4.11 -7.61
N SER A 188 -5.79 3.23 -6.68
CA SER A 188 -4.54 2.47 -6.84
C SER A 188 -4.55 1.81 -8.23
N PRO A 189 -3.39 1.53 -8.85
CA PRO A 189 -3.37 0.88 -10.17
C PRO A 189 -4.24 -0.38 -10.23
N TYR A 190 -4.34 -1.13 -9.13
CA TYR A 190 -5.22 -2.30 -9.00
C TYR A 190 -6.71 -1.93 -8.91
N GLU A 191 -7.09 -0.94 -8.10
CA GLU A 191 -8.47 -0.47 -8.03
C GLU A 191 -8.92 0.17 -9.35
N GLN A 192 -8.01 0.89 -10.01
CA GLN A 192 -8.22 1.48 -11.31
C GLN A 192 -8.39 0.39 -12.36
N ALA A 193 -7.54 -0.63 -12.34
CA ALA A 193 -7.62 -1.80 -13.23
C ALA A 193 -8.92 -2.58 -13.03
N LEU A 194 -9.34 -2.85 -11.78
CA LEU A 194 -10.59 -3.54 -11.49
C LEU A 194 -11.81 -2.74 -11.98
N GLN A 195 -11.77 -1.42 -11.81
CA GLN A 195 -12.84 -0.55 -12.27
C GLN A 195 -12.86 -0.43 -13.81
N ASP A 196 -11.69 -0.36 -14.44
CA ASP A 196 -11.53 -0.29 -15.89
C ASP A 196 -11.91 -1.63 -16.54
N ALA A 197 -11.55 -2.77 -15.93
CA ALA A 197 -11.97 -4.11 -16.35
C ALA A 197 -13.50 -4.27 -16.28
N GLY A 198 -14.14 -3.75 -15.23
CA GLY A 198 -15.61 -3.72 -15.12
C GLY A 198 -16.31 -2.85 -16.18
N ARG A 199 -15.57 -1.99 -16.89
CA ARG A 199 -16.05 -1.15 -18.00
C ARG A 199 -15.76 -1.75 -19.37
N LEU A 200 -14.90 -2.75 -19.45
CA LEU A 200 -14.67 -3.53 -20.66
C LEU A 200 -15.78 -4.58 -20.78
N SER A 201 -16.53 -4.53 -21.88
CA SER A 201 -17.50 -5.58 -22.18
C SER A 201 -16.75 -6.88 -22.54
N PRO A 202 -17.20 -8.06 -22.08
CA PRO A 202 -16.60 -9.35 -22.47
C PRO A 202 -16.50 -9.54 -24.00
N ASN A 203 -17.39 -8.92 -24.76
CA ASN A 203 -17.41 -8.97 -26.23
C ASN A 203 -16.31 -8.11 -26.89
N VAL A 204 -15.68 -7.19 -26.17
CA VAL A 204 -14.57 -6.34 -26.66
C VAL A 204 -13.23 -6.93 -26.29
N VAL A 205 -13.15 -7.62 -25.13
CA VAL A 205 -11.96 -8.36 -24.71
C VAL A 205 -11.63 -9.47 -25.72
N GLY A 206 -12.62 -10.21 -26.23
CA GLY A 206 -12.38 -11.32 -27.16
C GLY A 206 -11.89 -10.97 -28.58
N ASN A 207 -11.80 -9.69 -28.96
CA ASN A 207 -11.55 -9.25 -30.35
C ASN A 207 -10.23 -8.48 -30.54
N LEU A 208 -9.29 -8.57 -29.59
CA LEU A 208 -7.97 -7.97 -29.75
C LEU A 208 -7.18 -8.73 -30.83
N GLU A 209 -6.88 -8.05 -31.94
CA GLU A 209 -6.07 -8.59 -33.02
C GLU A 209 -4.59 -8.33 -32.73
N VAL A 210 -3.82 -9.39 -32.47
CA VAL A 210 -2.36 -9.32 -32.26
C VAL A 210 -1.67 -10.10 -33.38
N GLY A 211 -0.78 -9.45 -34.12
CA GLY A 211 0.05 -10.12 -35.13
C GLY A 211 1.14 -10.99 -34.50
N GLU A 212 1.65 -11.98 -35.24
CA GLU A 212 2.58 -13.02 -34.74
C GLU A 212 3.88 -12.48 -34.11
N GLU A 213 4.33 -11.27 -34.49
CA GLU A 213 5.55 -10.64 -33.93
C GLU A 213 5.27 -9.33 -33.16
N GLN A 214 4.00 -9.06 -32.82
CA GLN A 214 3.62 -7.80 -32.19
C GLN A 214 3.48 -7.92 -30.69
N THR A 215 4.00 -6.91 -29.98
CA THR A 215 3.65 -6.68 -28.58
C THR A 215 2.20 -6.18 -28.48
N ILE A 216 1.57 -6.38 -27.31
CA ILE A 216 0.23 -5.84 -27.01
C ILE A 216 0.19 -4.32 -27.22
N ASP A 217 1.26 -3.61 -26.85
CA ASP A 217 1.41 -2.16 -27.04
C ASP A 217 1.41 -1.73 -28.51
N GLN A 218 1.95 -2.57 -29.39
CA GLN A 218 1.95 -2.33 -30.84
C GLN A 218 0.59 -2.68 -31.43
N ALA A 219 0.01 -3.81 -31.02
CA ALA A 219 -1.32 -4.25 -31.44
C ALA A 219 -2.40 -3.21 -31.08
N LEU A 220 -2.42 -2.73 -29.84
CA LEU A 220 -3.40 -1.73 -29.37
C LEU A 220 -3.36 -0.43 -30.19
N ARG A 221 -2.22 -0.07 -30.80
CA ARG A 221 -2.08 1.13 -31.63
C ARG A 221 -2.45 0.93 -33.10
N MET A 222 -2.82 -0.28 -33.50
CA MET A 222 -3.21 -0.58 -34.87
C MET A 222 -4.64 -0.14 -35.17
N ARG A 223 -4.88 0.26 -36.42
CA ARG A 223 -6.22 0.58 -36.92
C ARG A 223 -7.22 -0.56 -36.77
N SER A 224 -6.76 -1.82 -36.83
CA SER A 224 -7.61 -2.99 -36.58
C SER A 224 -8.21 -2.98 -35.17
N ASN A 225 -7.50 -2.43 -34.18
CA ASN A 225 -7.90 -2.37 -32.78
C ASN A 225 -8.49 -1.01 -32.36
N ASP A 226 -8.68 -0.07 -33.28
CA ASP A 226 -9.29 1.25 -33.00
C ASP A 226 -10.65 1.14 -32.29
N HIS A 227 -11.40 0.07 -32.58
CA HIS A 227 -12.70 -0.20 -31.98
C HIS A 227 -12.61 -0.46 -30.46
N ILE A 228 -11.53 -1.11 -30.00
CA ILE A 228 -11.24 -1.39 -28.59
C ILE A 228 -10.89 -0.11 -27.86
N ILE A 229 -10.01 0.71 -28.44
CA ILE A 229 -9.64 2.02 -27.88
C ILE A 229 -10.87 2.92 -27.74
N LYS A 230 -11.68 3.05 -28.80
CA LYS A 230 -12.88 3.89 -28.78
C LYS A 230 -13.87 3.42 -27.73
N HIS A 231 -14.09 2.11 -27.63
CA HIS A 231 -14.94 1.53 -26.61
C HIS A 231 -14.42 1.83 -25.20
N PHE A 232 -13.13 1.60 -24.94
CA PHE A 232 -12.51 1.88 -23.65
C PHE A 232 -12.65 3.35 -23.26
N VAL A 233 -12.18 4.28 -24.11
CA VAL A 233 -12.23 5.72 -23.85
C VAL A 233 -13.66 6.22 -23.66
N SER A 234 -14.63 5.69 -24.41
CA SER A 234 -16.05 6.10 -24.28
C SER A 234 -16.70 5.70 -22.95
N ASN A 235 -16.21 4.63 -22.31
CA ASN A 235 -16.74 4.13 -21.04
C ASN A 235 -16.03 4.72 -19.81
N ILE A 236 -14.99 5.53 -20.02
CA ILE A 236 -14.34 6.31 -18.97
C ILE A 236 -15.09 7.64 -18.74
N PRO A 237 -15.34 8.04 -17.48
CA PRO A 237 -15.95 9.34 -17.17
C PRO A 237 -15.23 10.51 -17.85
N ALA A 238 -15.98 11.52 -18.29
CA ALA A 238 -15.43 12.67 -19.01
C ALA A 238 -14.33 13.41 -18.22
N THR A 239 -14.42 13.39 -16.89
CA THR A 239 -13.45 13.97 -15.95
C THR A 239 -12.10 13.24 -15.97
N GLU A 240 -12.06 11.98 -16.37
CA GLU A 240 -10.85 11.14 -16.44
C GLU A 240 -10.32 11.01 -17.88
N ARG A 241 -11.13 11.28 -18.90
CA ARG A 241 -10.71 11.13 -20.31
C ARG A 241 -9.54 12.02 -20.71
N ALA A 242 -9.46 13.22 -20.13
CA ALA A 242 -8.40 14.19 -20.43
C ALA A 242 -7.00 13.70 -20.02
N SER A 243 -6.89 12.72 -19.11
CA SER A 243 -5.59 12.13 -18.73
C SER A 243 -5.21 10.91 -19.58
N ILE A 244 -6.13 10.33 -20.36
CA ILE A 244 -5.89 9.08 -21.10
C ILE A 244 -6.03 9.21 -22.63
N ALA A 245 -6.58 10.33 -23.12
CA ALA A 245 -6.76 10.59 -24.54
C ALA A 245 -6.52 12.08 -24.86
N ASP A 246 -6.09 12.36 -26.09
CA ASP A 246 -5.90 13.71 -26.59
C ASP A 246 -7.23 14.36 -27.07
N GLU A 247 -7.17 15.64 -27.44
CA GLU A 247 -8.34 16.39 -27.95
C GLU A 247 -8.97 15.79 -29.22
N LYS A 248 -8.24 14.92 -29.94
CA LYS A 248 -8.70 14.21 -31.14
C LYS A 248 -9.26 12.83 -30.82
N GLY A 249 -9.28 12.43 -29.55
CA GLY A 249 -9.77 11.14 -29.07
C GLY A 249 -8.77 9.99 -29.26
N ALA A 250 -7.51 10.28 -29.58
CA ALA A 250 -6.45 9.28 -29.64
C ALA A 250 -5.93 8.98 -28.23
N ILE A 251 -5.81 7.70 -27.89
CA ILE A 251 -5.32 7.26 -26.59
C ILE A 251 -3.83 7.60 -26.42
N ASN A 252 -3.46 8.11 -25.25
CA ASN A 252 -2.07 8.40 -24.93
C ASN A 252 -1.41 7.19 -24.21
N GLN A 253 -0.13 7.32 -23.85
CA GLN A 253 0.60 6.23 -23.19
C GLN A 253 -0.06 5.77 -21.88
N GLN A 254 -0.55 6.70 -21.06
CA GLN A 254 -1.25 6.41 -19.81
C GLN A 254 -2.57 5.65 -20.04
N GLY A 255 -3.30 5.97 -21.10
CA GLY A 255 -4.50 5.23 -21.49
C GLY A 255 -4.21 3.81 -21.97
N ILE A 256 -3.12 3.62 -22.72
CA ILE A 256 -2.65 2.28 -23.13
C ILE A 256 -2.30 1.42 -21.91
N GLU A 257 -1.61 1.99 -20.94
CA GLU A 257 -1.25 1.28 -19.70
C GLU A 257 -2.49 0.89 -18.89
N ARG A 258 -3.48 1.78 -18.75
CA ARG A 258 -4.75 1.44 -18.11
C ARG A 258 -5.50 0.33 -18.84
N LEU A 259 -5.54 0.40 -20.17
CA LEU A 259 -6.20 -0.63 -20.99
C LEU A 259 -5.51 -1.99 -20.86
N LYS A 260 -4.18 -2.04 -20.75
CA LYS A 260 -3.43 -3.28 -20.51
C LYS A 260 -3.67 -3.87 -19.14
N LEU A 261 -3.78 -3.03 -18.11
CA LEU A 261 -4.03 -3.47 -16.74
C LEU A 261 -5.48 -3.93 -16.54
N ALA A 262 -6.41 -3.40 -17.33
CA ALA A 262 -7.82 -3.77 -17.33
C ALA A 262 -8.12 -5.07 -18.09
N TYR A 263 -7.15 -5.55 -18.87
CA TYR A 263 -7.23 -6.74 -19.72
C TYR A 263 -6.63 -7.95 -18.99
#